data_AF-A0A3M1E7T1-F1
#
_entry.id   AF-A0A3M1E7T1-F1
#
_cell.length_a   1.000
_cell.length_b   1.000
_cell.length_c   1.000
_cell.angle_alpha   90.00
_cell.angle_beta   90.00
_cell.angle_gamma   90.00
#
_symmetry.space_group_name_H-M   'P 1'
#
loop_
_entity.id
_entity.type
_entity.pdbx_description
1 polymer ?
#
loop_
_entity_poly.entity_id
_entity_poly.type
_entity_poly.pdbx_seq_one_letter_code
_entity_poly.pdbx_strand_id
1 'polypeptide(L)'
;YGFRLLAVKPIPLDAPSLQAALVQADYTVTVETELPQTELAVRVEQLLQAEQVVRRRVRRGKEETFDLRPLLHSLSVQGREDGHVVLTMRLAAGSHGNLRPEAVLDALGLGEAWRQIKRTKLHFAFDR
;
A
#
# COMPACT_ATOMS: atom_id res chain seq x y z
N TYR A 1 -19.55 13.91 -17.98
CA TYR A 1 -18.98 13.21 -16.82
C TYR A 1 -19.18 14.07 -15.59
N GLY A 2 -19.65 13.49 -14.50
CA GLY A 2 -19.92 14.21 -13.25
C GLY A 2 -19.68 13.30 -12.05
N PHE A 3 -19.49 13.89 -10.88
CA PHE A 3 -19.29 13.13 -9.64
C PHE A 3 -20.66 12.81 -9.02
N ARG A 4 -20.83 11.58 -8.53
CA ARG A 4 -21.98 11.17 -7.72
C ARG A 4 -21.50 10.96 -6.29
N LEU A 5 -22.05 11.75 -5.37
CA LEU A 5 -21.85 11.55 -3.94
C LEU A 5 -22.57 10.26 -3.52
N LEU A 6 -21.82 9.28 -3.01
CA LEU A 6 -22.39 7.99 -2.60
C LEU A 6 -22.80 8.00 -1.12
N ALA A 7 -22.03 8.69 -0.27
CA ALA A 7 -22.28 8.75 1.16
C ALA A 7 -21.59 9.96 1.80
N VAL A 8 -22.14 10.42 2.92
CA VAL A 8 -21.56 11.43 3.82
C VAL A 8 -21.68 10.90 5.24
N LYS A 9 -20.65 11.11 6.06
CA LYS A 9 -20.67 10.80 7.49
C LYS A 9 -20.34 12.06 8.29
N PRO A 10 -21.11 12.41 9.33
CA PRO A 10 -20.76 13.48 10.24
C PRO A 10 -19.54 13.08 11.08
N ILE A 11 -18.63 14.02 11.32
CA ILE A 11 -17.51 13.89 12.26
C ILE A 11 -17.65 14.93 13.38
N PRO A 12 -17.17 14.65 14.60
CA PRO A 12 -17.15 15.63 15.69
C PRO A 12 -16.40 16.91 15.28
N LEU A 13 -16.84 18.08 15.76
CA LEU A 13 -16.25 19.37 15.42
C LEU A 13 -14.83 19.54 15.99
N ASP A 14 -14.50 18.82 17.06
CA ASP A 14 -13.20 18.75 17.71
C ASP A 14 -12.30 17.64 17.14
N ALA A 15 -12.77 16.90 16.12
CA ALA A 15 -11.96 15.89 15.47
C ALA A 15 -10.75 16.51 14.75
N PRO A 16 -9.59 15.81 14.73
CA PRO A 16 -8.48 16.22 13.90
C PRO A 16 -8.91 16.29 12.43
N SER A 17 -8.24 17.13 11.64
CA SER A 17 -8.52 17.24 10.20
C SER A 17 -8.47 15.87 9.52
N LEU A 18 -9.25 15.65 8.45
CA LEU A 18 -9.27 14.37 7.72
C LEU A 18 -7.86 13.90 7.30
N GLN A 19 -6.99 14.86 6.95
CA GLN A 19 -5.61 14.56 6.59
C GLN A 19 -4.78 14.11 7.79
N ALA A 20 -4.99 14.69 8.97
CA ALA A 20 -4.32 14.29 10.21
C ALA A 20 -4.88 12.98 10.78
N ALA A 21 -6.16 12.70 10.52
CA ALA A 21 -6.82 11.49 10.97
C ALA A 21 -6.52 10.27 10.09
N LEU A 22 -6.07 10.45 8.84
CA LEU A 22 -5.72 9.33 7.96
C LEU A 22 -4.53 8.56 8.55
N VAL A 23 -4.69 7.25 8.71
CA VAL A 23 -3.64 6.37 9.28
C VAL A 23 -3.21 5.26 8.33
N GLN A 24 -4.12 4.72 7.52
CA GLN A 24 -3.85 3.60 6.63
C GLN A 24 -4.68 3.68 5.35
N ALA A 25 -4.24 2.98 4.32
CA ALA A 25 -4.99 2.79 3.09
C ALA A 25 -4.85 1.35 2.58
N ASP A 26 -5.95 0.81 2.07
CA ASP A 26 -5.97 -0.48 1.38
C ASP A 26 -5.81 -0.26 -0.11
N TYR A 27 -5.00 -1.11 -0.73
CA TYR A 27 -4.72 -1.10 -2.15
C TYR A 27 -4.92 -2.47 -2.76
N THR A 28 -5.40 -2.46 -4.00
CA THR A 28 -5.36 -3.60 -4.92
C THR A 28 -4.42 -3.23 -6.06
N VAL A 29 -3.43 -4.07 -6.30
CA VAL A 29 -2.40 -3.84 -7.32
C VAL A 29 -2.39 -5.01 -8.29
N THR A 30 -2.55 -4.72 -9.56
CA THR A 30 -2.44 -5.69 -10.66
C THR A 30 -1.03 -5.61 -11.25
N VAL A 31 -0.36 -6.75 -11.32
CA VAL A 31 1.05 -6.87 -11.74
C VAL A 31 1.17 -7.82 -12.93
N GLU A 32 1.91 -7.40 -13.95
CA GLU A 32 2.33 -8.22 -15.08
C GLU A 32 3.66 -8.90 -14.74
N THR A 33 3.60 -10.18 -14.41
CA THR A 33 4.81 -10.94 -14.09
C THR A 33 4.64 -12.38 -14.53
N GLU A 34 5.74 -13.00 -14.97
CA GLU A 34 5.80 -14.42 -15.29
C GLU A 34 6.04 -15.28 -14.04
N LEU A 35 6.36 -14.66 -12.90
CA LEU A 35 6.64 -15.38 -11.66
C LEU A 35 5.46 -16.27 -11.24
N PRO A 36 5.72 -17.53 -10.85
CA PRO A 36 4.70 -18.39 -10.29
C PRO A 36 4.09 -17.77 -9.03
N GLN A 37 2.78 -17.97 -8.83
CA GLN A 37 2.07 -17.50 -7.63
C GLN A 37 2.71 -18.02 -6.33
N THR A 38 3.23 -19.24 -6.35
CA THR A 38 3.94 -19.86 -5.20
C THR A 38 5.23 -19.11 -4.86
N GLU A 39 6.03 -18.75 -5.86
CA GLU A 39 7.25 -17.98 -5.65
C GLU A 39 6.93 -16.59 -5.10
N LEU A 40 5.88 -15.95 -5.63
CA LEU A 40 5.46 -14.66 -5.12
C LEU A 40 4.94 -14.74 -3.69
N ALA A 41 4.19 -15.79 -3.35
CA ALA A 41 3.74 -16.03 -1.98
C ALA A 41 4.92 -16.16 -1.01
N VAL A 42 5.98 -16.89 -1.39
CA VAL A 42 7.22 -16.99 -0.59
C VAL A 42 7.87 -15.62 -0.40
N ARG A 43 8.00 -14.81 -1.47
CA ARG A 43 8.56 -13.45 -1.35
C ARG A 43 7.74 -12.55 -0.44
N VAL A 44 6.41 -12.66 -0.51
CA VAL A 44 5.48 -11.92 0.36
C VAL A 44 5.67 -12.35 1.81
N GLU A 45 5.73 -13.66 2.09
CA GLU A 45 5.97 -14.19 3.44
C GLU A 45 7.31 -13.73 4.00
N GLN A 46 8.39 -13.83 3.21
CA GLN A 46 9.72 -13.36 3.59
C GLN A 46 9.71 -11.86 3.92
N LEU A 47 9.01 -11.05 3.12
CA LEU A 47 8.90 -9.61 3.36
C LEU A 47 8.14 -9.30 4.65
N LEU A 48 7.08 -10.06 4.95
CA LEU A 48 6.28 -9.91 6.17
C LEU A 48 7.01 -10.42 7.41
N GLN A 49 7.88 -11.43 7.27
CA GLN A 49 8.67 -11.99 8.37
C GLN A 49 9.99 -11.23 8.63
N ALA A 50 10.47 -10.45 7.66
CA ALA A 50 11.65 -9.63 7.85
C ALA A 50 11.47 -8.64 9.01
N GLU A 51 12.47 -8.58 9.90
CA GLU A 51 12.50 -7.61 11.00
C GLU A 51 12.69 -6.18 10.47
N GLN A 52 13.51 -6.02 9.43
CA GLN A 52 13.82 -4.74 8.82
C GLN A 52 13.92 -4.87 7.30
N VAL A 53 13.34 -3.91 6.58
CA VAL A 53 13.42 -3.83 5.11
C VAL A 53 13.84 -2.42 4.72
N VAL A 54 15.15 -2.19 4.64
CA VAL A 54 15.71 -0.87 4.30
C VAL A 54 15.55 -0.60 2.80
N ARG A 55 14.87 0.50 2.47
CA ARG A 55 14.68 1.00 1.10
C ARG A 55 15.18 2.43 0.97
N ARG A 56 15.48 2.83 -0.26
CA ARG A 56 15.89 4.19 -0.62
C ARG A 56 14.74 4.91 -1.29
N ARG A 57 14.60 6.20 -1.05
CA ARG A 57 13.70 7.09 -1.80
C ARG A 57 14.34 8.46 -1.98
N VAL A 58 13.94 9.18 -3.03
CA VAL A 58 14.35 10.56 -3.23
C VAL A 58 13.34 11.50 -2.57
N ARG A 59 13.79 12.30 -1.60
CA ARG A 59 12.99 13.35 -0.97
C ARG A 59 13.69 14.69 -1.14
N ARG A 60 13.02 15.66 -1.75
CA ARG A 60 13.58 17.01 -2.01
C ARG A 60 14.97 16.97 -2.68
N GLY A 61 15.16 16.04 -3.63
CA GLY A 61 16.41 15.87 -4.36
C GLY A 61 17.54 15.13 -3.62
N LYS A 62 17.29 14.64 -2.40
CA LYS A 62 18.25 13.84 -1.63
C LYS A 62 17.78 12.39 -1.52
N GLU A 63 18.71 11.45 -1.65
CA GLU A 63 18.44 10.05 -1.30
C GLU A 63 18.35 9.91 0.23
N GLU A 64 17.23 9.36 0.70
CA GLU A 64 17.00 9.00 2.09
C GLU A 64 16.72 7.50 2.17
N THR A 65 17.30 6.84 3.17
CA THR A 65 16.92 5.48 3.54
C THR A 65 15.78 5.51 4.55
N PHE A 66 14.91 4.51 4.48
CA PHE A 66 13.85 4.30 5.45
C PHE A 66 13.57 2.80 5.59
N ASP A 67 13.05 2.40 6.74
CA ASP A 67 12.54 1.05 6.93
C ASP A 67 11.07 0.97 6.47
N LEU A 68 10.82 0.06 5.53
CA LEU A 68 9.51 -0.19 4.96
C LEU A 68 8.64 -1.03 5.89
N ARG A 69 9.24 -1.96 6.66
CA ARG A 69 8.49 -2.98 7.42
C ARG A 69 7.43 -2.43 8.37
N PRO A 70 7.70 -1.40 9.21
CA PRO A 70 6.68 -0.86 10.12
C PRO A 70 5.52 -0.16 9.40
N LEU A 71 5.70 0.21 8.14
CA LEU A 71 4.69 0.89 7.32
C LEU A 71 3.84 -0.10 6.51
N LEU A 72 4.22 -1.38 6.46
CA LEU A 72 3.50 -2.45 5.78
C LEU A 72 2.69 -3.25 6.81
N HIS A 73 1.37 -3.05 6.84
CA HIS A 73 0.48 -3.72 7.80
C HIS A 73 0.03 -5.09 7.33
N SER A 74 -0.30 -5.24 6.04
CA SER A 74 -0.63 -6.52 5.44
C SER A 74 -0.27 -6.53 3.97
N LEU A 75 0.04 -7.73 3.46
CA LEU A 75 0.30 -8.00 2.05
C LEU A 75 -0.15 -9.42 1.76
N SER A 76 -0.88 -9.63 0.66
CA SER A 76 -1.28 -10.96 0.23
C SER A 76 -1.44 -11.05 -1.27
N VAL A 77 -1.21 -12.24 -1.81
CA VAL A 77 -1.50 -12.57 -3.20
C VAL A 77 -2.92 -13.12 -3.27
N GLN A 78 -3.82 -12.43 -3.98
CA GLN A 78 -5.21 -12.85 -4.14
C GLN A 78 -5.33 -13.96 -5.19
N GLY A 79 -4.48 -13.93 -6.22
CA GLY A 79 -4.48 -14.91 -7.30
C GLY A 79 -4.07 -14.28 -8.63
N ARG A 80 -4.42 -14.96 -9.72
CA ARG A 80 -4.17 -14.51 -11.10
C ARG A 80 -5.50 -14.30 -11.81
N GLU A 81 -5.68 -13.11 -12.38
CA GLU A 81 -6.86 -12.70 -13.15
C GLU A 81 -6.37 -12.16 -14.50
N ASP A 82 -6.94 -12.66 -15.61
CA ASP A 82 -6.55 -12.30 -16.98
C ASP A 82 -5.03 -12.38 -17.25
N GLY A 83 -4.35 -13.36 -16.65
CA GLY A 83 -2.89 -13.54 -16.78
C GLY A 83 -2.04 -12.63 -15.89
N HIS A 84 -2.66 -11.70 -15.14
CA HIS A 84 -1.97 -10.79 -14.22
C HIS A 84 -2.14 -11.21 -12.77
N VAL A 85 -1.14 -10.97 -11.95
CA VAL A 85 -1.23 -11.25 -10.51
C VAL A 85 -1.88 -10.09 -9.79
N VAL A 86 -2.81 -10.40 -8.88
CA VAL A 86 -3.49 -9.41 -8.03
C VAL A 86 -2.93 -9.49 -6.61
N LEU A 87 -2.39 -8.37 -6.15
CA LEU A 87 -1.92 -8.17 -4.78
C LEU A 87 -2.90 -7.28 -4.02
N THR A 88 -3.09 -7.59 -2.75
CA THR A 88 -3.77 -6.68 -1.82
C THR A 88 -2.85 -6.31 -0.68
N MET A 89 -2.85 -5.05 -0.31
CA MET A 89 -1.96 -4.54 0.72
C MET A 89 -2.61 -3.43 1.55
N ARG A 90 -2.30 -3.42 2.85
CA ARG A 90 -2.64 -2.32 3.76
C ARG A 90 -1.36 -1.61 4.15
N LEU A 91 -1.29 -0.33 3.82
CA LEU A 91 -0.11 0.50 3.98
C LEU A 91 -0.40 1.65 4.93
N ALA A 92 0.60 2.09 5.68
CA ALA A 92 0.54 3.34 6.43
C ALA A 92 0.35 4.50 5.45
N ALA A 93 -0.61 5.38 5.76
CA ALA A 93 -0.92 6.55 4.97
C ALA A 93 -1.26 7.70 5.92
N GLY A 94 -0.69 8.89 5.70
CA GLY A 94 -1.00 10.08 6.50
C GLY A 94 0.24 10.80 7.02
N SER A 95 0.06 11.58 8.07
CA SER A 95 1.10 12.41 8.70
C SER A 95 2.17 11.60 9.44
N HIS A 96 1.81 10.42 9.96
CA HIS A 96 2.70 9.57 10.76
C HIS A 96 3.55 8.60 9.91
N GLY A 97 3.29 8.51 8.61
CA GLY A 97 3.97 7.61 7.71
C GLY A 97 3.19 7.46 6.41
N ASN A 98 3.92 7.36 5.31
CA ASN A 98 3.32 7.12 4.00
C ASN A 98 4.18 6.13 3.23
N LEU A 99 3.64 4.94 3.01
CA LEU A 99 4.23 3.91 2.18
C LEU A 99 3.43 3.80 0.89
N ARG A 100 4.15 3.93 -0.23
CA ARG A 100 3.57 3.80 -1.56
C ARG A 100 3.59 2.34 -2.00
N PRO A 101 2.55 1.84 -2.70
CA PRO A 101 2.53 0.48 -3.24
C PRO A 101 3.77 0.16 -4.08
N GLU A 102 4.26 1.12 -4.86
CA GLU A 102 5.45 0.99 -5.70
C GLU A 102 6.69 0.59 -4.89
N ALA A 103 6.89 1.15 -3.70
CA ALA A 103 8.01 0.77 -2.83
C ALA A 103 7.88 -0.67 -2.30
N VAL A 104 6.65 -1.17 -2.15
CA VAL A 104 6.39 -2.59 -1.80
C VAL A 104 6.69 -3.48 -3.00
N LEU A 105 6.29 -3.06 -4.20
CA LEU A 105 6.60 -3.78 -5.44
C LEU A 105 8.11 -3.85 -5.67
N ASP A 106 8.84 -2.75 -5.51
CA ASP A 106 10.30 -2.72 -5.54
C ASP A 106 10.88 -3.74 -4.56
N ALA A 107 10.27 -3.85 -3.37
CA ALA A 107 10.71 -4.81 -2.36
C ALA A 107 10.49 -6.27 -2.74
N LEU A 108 9.48 -6.56 -3.56
CA LEU A 108 9.20 -7.87 -4.13
C LEU A 108 9.98 -8.15 -5.43
N GLY A 109 10.72 -7.18 -5.95
CA GLY A 109 11.38 -7.25 -7.26
C GLY A 109 10.43 -7.06 -8.44
N LEU A 110 9.37 -6.28 -8.25
CA LEU A 110 8.26 -6.03 -9.20
C LEU A 110 8.05 -4.53 -9.49
N GLY A 111 9.06 -3.69 -9.24
CA GLY A 111 8.94 -2.23 -9.20
C GLY A 111 8.20 -1.57 -10.37
N GLU A 112 8.49 -2.01 -11.60
CA GLU A 112 7.89 -1.48 -12.83
C GLU A 112 6.85 -2.41 -13.45
N ALA A 113 6.58 -3.54 -12.81
CA ALA A 113 5.72 -4.59 -13.34
C ALA A 113 4.22 -4.32 -13.08
N TRP A 114 3.84 -3.19 -12.48
CA TRP A 114 2.44 -2.91 -12.18
C TRP A 114 1.70 -2.33 -13.37
N ARG A 115 0.50 -2.87 -13.62
CA ARG A 115 -0.44 -2.37 -14.63
C ARG A 115 -1.41 -1.38 -14.03
N GLN A 116 -1.84 -1.65 -12.79
CA GLN A 116 -2.86 -0.85 -12.14
C GLN A 116 -2.70 -0.84 -10.63
N ILE A 117 -2.80 0.34 -10.03
CA ILE A 117 -2.86 0.53 -8.58
C ILE A 117 -4.20 1.19 -8.25
N LYS A 118 -5.05 0.49 -7.50
CA LYS A 118 -6.33 1.02 -7.01
C LYS A 118 -6.26 1.18 -5.50
N ARG A 119 -6.50 2.38 -5.00
CA ARG A 119 -6.77 2.60 -3.57
C ARG A 119 -8.24 2.31 -3.31
N THR A 120 -8.52 1.24 -2.58
CA THR A 120 -9.88 0.72 -2.38
C THR A 120 -10.51 1.20 -1.08
N LYS A 121 -9.70 1.53 -0.07
CA LYS A 121 -10.19 2.03 1.22
C LYS A 121 -9.20 2.99 1.88
N LEU A 122 -9.72 3.95 2.63
CA LEU A 122 -8.98 4.78 3.58
C LEU A 122 -9.45 4.41 4.99
N HIS A 123 -8.51 4.33 5.93
CA HIS A 123 -8.80 4.12 7.35
C HIS A 123 -8.35 5.34 8.13
N PHE A 124 -9.27 5.88 8.93
CA PHE A 124 -9.02 7.03 9.78
C PHE A 124 -8.92 6.60 11.25
N ALA A 125 -8.21 7.38 12.06
CA ALA A 125 -8.02 7.10 13.48
C ALA A 125 -9.34 7.00 14.26
N PHE A 126 -10.41 7.64 13.76
CA PHE A 126 -11.76 7.61 14.33
C PHE A 126 -12.65 6.47 13.80
N ASP A 127 -12.14 5.60 12.92
CA ASP A 127 -12.87 4.38 12.48
C ASP A 127 -12.78 3.23 13.52
N ARG A 128 -12.20 3.48 14.69
CA ARG A 128 -12.04 2.51 15.79
C ARG A 128 -13.28 2.41 16.67
#